data_AF-A0A4Q3T4I1-F1
#
_entry.id   AF-A0A4Q3T4I1-F1
#
_cell.length_a   1.000
_cell.length_b   1.000
_cell.length_c   1.000
_cell.angle_alpha   90.00
_cell.angle_beta   90.00
_cell.angle_gamma   90.00
#
_symmetry.space_group_name_H-M   'P 1'
#
loop_
_entity.id
_entity.type
_entity.pdbx_description
1 polymer ?
#
loop_
_entity_poly.entity_id
_entity_poly.type
_entity_poly.pdbx_seq_one_letter_code
_entity_poly.pdbx_strand_id
1 'polypeptide(L)'
;MASTILVTGGAGYVGSHTCLALSQAGFTPVVYDNLSNGHAAFVQWGELETGDIRDGARLDAMIARHRPVAVLHFAALIEVGESVKAPGRFYDNNVLGALTLIEAARRGGIEAMVFSSTCATYGDPVYLPMDEAHPQAPLNPYGRSKLMVEQALADYSAYAGFRSVCLRYFNAAGADEDGRIGERHHPETHAIPLALQTALGQRQGFKLFGDDYGTRDGTAVRDYVHVMDLADAQVRALKYLLDGGETTVFNLGAGTGTTVRELTDTIRRTTNRPFP
;
A
#
# COMPACT_ATOMS: atom_id res chain seq x y z
N MET A 1 8.55 -11.83 -24.99
CA MET A 1 7.39 -12.18 -24.15
C MET A 1 7.36 -11.18 -23.00
N ALA A 2 6.18 -10.69 -22.61
CA ALA A 2 6.05 -9.80 -21.45
C ALA A 2 6.50 -10.53 -20.19
N SER A 3 7.26 -9.87 -19.31
CA SER A 3 7.71 -10.47 -18.05
C SER A 3 6.55 -10.55 -17.07
N THR A 4 6.38 -11.71 -16.44
CA THR A 4 5.33 -11.93 -15.44
C THR A 4 5.73 -11.34 -14.09
N ILE A 5 4.81 -10.64 -13.43
CA ILE A 5 5.03 -10.01 -12.13
C ILE A 5 3.99 -10.53 -11.14
N LEU A 6 4.45 -11.09 -10.03
CA LEU A 6 3.55 -11.52 -8.96
C LEU A 6 3.10 -10.30 -8.15
N VAL A 7 1.79 -10.07 -8.07
CA VAL A 7 1.20 -8.98 -7.29
C VAL A 7 0.36 -9.56 -6.16
N THR A 8 0.93 -9.63 -4.97
CA THR A 8 0.16 -10.09 -3.79
C THR A 8 -0.69 -8.95 -3.25
N GLY A 9 -1.96 -9.20 -2.91
CA GLY A 9 -2.89 -8.12 -2.54
C GLY A 9 -3.36 -7.30 -3.74
N GLY A 10 -3.19 -7.84 -4.97
CA GLY A 10 -3.51 -7.15 -6.21
C GLY A 10 -5.01 -6.97 -6.48
N ALA A 11 -5.89 -7.60 -5.69
CA ALA A 11 -7.32 -7.35 -5.75
C ALA A 11 -7.77 -6.18 -4.84
N GLY A 12 -6.84 -5.62 -4.06
CA GLY A 12 -7.07 -4.45 -3.20
C GLY A 12 -6.97 -3.12 -3.94
N TYR A 13 -7.09 -2.02 -3.19
CA TYR A 13 -7.09 -0.66 -3.74
C TYR A 13 -5.79 -0.31 -4.49
N VAL A 14 -4.65 -0.14 -3.80
CA VAL A 14 -3.38 0.22 -4.45
C VAL A 14 -2.88 -0.88 -5.40
N GLY A 15 -3.07 -2.15 -5.01
CA GLY A 15 -2.62 -3.31 -5.80
C GLY A 15 -3.26 -3.38 -7.18
N SER A 16 -4.57 -3.13 -7.28
CA SER A 16 -5.28 -3.17 -8.57
C SER A 16 -4.88 -2.04 -9.52
N HIS A 17 -4.66 -0.83 -8.99
CA HIS A 17 -4.12 0.30 -9.79
C HIS A 17 -2.70 0.01 -10.25
N THR A 18 -1.92 -0.70 -9.43
CA THR A 18 -0.59 -1.16 -9.83
C THR A 18 -0.64 -2.23 -10.91
N CYS A 19 -1.62 -3.15 -10.88
CA CYS A 19 -1.85 -4.09 -11.98
C CYS A 19 -2.18 -3.40 -13.30
N LEU A 20 -3.00 -2.34 -13.28
CA LEU A 20 -3.26 -1.48 -14.43
C LEU A 20 -1.96 -0.86 -14.96
N ALA A 21 -1.18 -0.20 -14.09
CA ALA A 21 0.07 0.45 -14.48
C ALA A 21 1.12 -0.56 -15.02
N LEU A 22 1.21 -1.76 -14.43
CA LEU A 22 2.07 -2.84 -14.93
C LEU A 22 1.69 -3.26 -16.36
N SER A 23 0.39 -3.46 -16.61
CA SER A 23 -0.13 -3.84 -17.92
C SER A 23 0.17 -2.77 -18.98
N GLN A 24 -0.04 -1.49 -18.64
CA GLN A 24 0.31 -0.36 -19.51
C GLN A 24 1.83 -0.28 -19.77
N ALA A 25 2.65 -0.69 -18.81
CA ALA A 25 4.10 -0.74 -18.94
C ALA A 25 4.63 -2.00 -19.66
N GLY A 26 3.75 -2.88 -20.14
CA GLY A 26 4.11 -4.09 -20.91
C GLY A 26 4.49 -5.31 -20.06
N PHE A 27 4.17 -5.29 -18.76
CA PHE A 27 4.29 -6.45 -17.87
C PHE A 27 2.97 -7.23 -17.79
N THR A 28 3.06 -8.51 -17.41
CA THR A 28 1.87 -9.33 -17.15
C THR A 28 1.72 -9.54 -15.64
N PRO A 29 0.79 -8.85 -14.95
CA PRO A 29 0.54 -9.11 -13.55
C PRO A 29 -0.15 -10.48 -13.36
N VAL A 30 0.26 -11.21 -12.34
CA VAL A 30 -0.49 -12.35 -11.77
C VAL A 30 -0.85 -11.96 -10.35
N VAL A 31 -2.14 -11.81 -10.09
CA VAL A 31 -2.66 -11.41 -8.79
C VAL A 31 -2.76 -12.63 -7.88
N TYR A 32 -2.19 -12.53 -6.68
CA TYR A 32 -2.38 -13.51 -5.62
C TYR A 32 -3.05 -12.87 -4.42
N ASP A 33 -4.27 -13.27 -4.10
CA ASP A 33 -5.11 -12.58 -3.12
C ASP A 33 -6.08 -13.54 -2.43
N ASN A 34 -6.32 -13.38 -1.13
CA ASN A 34 -7.31 -14.19 -0.41
C ASN A 34 -8.71 -13.56 -0.41
N LEU A 35 -8.87 -12.38 -1.02
CA LEU A 35 -10.11 -11.60 -1.13
C LEU A 35 -10.71 -11.21 0.24
N SER A 36 -9.89 -11.21 1.29
CA SER A 36 -10.36 -10.82 2.64
C SER A 36 -10.84 -9.36 2.70
N ASN A 37 -10.20 -8.47 1.96
CA ASN A 37 -10.64 -7.09 1.74
C ASN A 37 -10.50 -6.64 0.26
N GLY A 38 -9.99 -7.53 -0.60
CA GLY A 38 -9.86 -7.31 -2.05
C GLY A 38 -11.11 -7.77 -2.82
N HIS A 39 -11.24 -7.33 -4.06
CA HIS A 39 -12.40 -7.62 -4.92
C HIS A 39 -11.95 -8.29 -6.21
N ALA A 40 -12.45 -9.49 -6.51
CA ALA A 40 -12.10 -10.19 -7.74
C ALA A 40 -12.40 -9.35 -9.01
N ALA A 41 -13.42 -8.49 -8.96
CA ALA A 41 -13.77 -7.56 -10.04
C ALA A 41 -12.69 -6.48 -10.33
N PHE A 42 -11.75 -6.26 -9.41
CA PHE A 42 -10.62 -5.33 -9.62
C PHE A 42 -9.45 -5.98 -10.36
N VAL A 43 -9.48 -7.30 -10.56
CA VAL A 43 -8.45 -8.03 -11.31
C VAL A 43 -8.82 -8.05 -12.79
N GLN A 44 -8.47 -6.97 -13.49
CA GLN A 44 -8.84 -6.77 -14.90
C GLN A 44 -7.68 -6.97 -15.89
N TRP A 45 -6.43 -7.02 -15.41
CA TRP A 45 -5.22 -6.97 -16.24
C TRP A 45 -4.33 -8.21 -16.14
N GLY A 46 -4.81 -9.26 -15.49
CA GLY A 46 -4.02 -10.44 -15.18
C GLY A 46 -4.86 -11.60 -14.67
N GLU A 47 -4.23 -12.74 -14.42
CA GLU A 47 -4.88 -13.88 -13.79
C GLU A 47 -5.01 -13.66 -12.28
N LEU A 48 -6.11 -14.14 -11.69
CA LEU A 48 -6.30 -14.21 -10.24
C LEU A 48 -6.03 -15.63 -9.75
N GLU A 49 -5.03 -15.77 -8.89
CA GLU A 49 -4.78 -16.96 -8.08
C GLU A 49 -5.25 -16.67 -6.65
N THR A 50 -6.42 -17.20 -6.28
CA THR A 50 -6.94 -17.00 -4.92
C THR A 50 -6.09 -17.75 -3.91
N GLY A 51 -5.60 -17.13 -2.84
CA GLY A 51 -4.79 -17.82 -1.84
C GLY A 51 -4.25 -16.91 -0.75
N ASP A 52 -3.79 -17.51 0.35
CA ASP A 52 -3.22 -16.78 1.48
C ASP A 52 -1.70 -16.79 1.42
N ILE A 53 -1.04 -15.66 1.73
CA ILE A 53 0.42 -15.55 1.72
C ILE A 53 1.09 -16.36 2.83
N ARG A 54 0.32 -16.82 3.82
CA ARG A 54 0.78 -17.75 4.86
C ARG A 54 0.82 -19.20 4.38
N ASP A 55 0.24 -19.51 3.22
CA ASP A 55 0.29 -20.85 2.61
C ASP A 55 1.50 -20.97 1.69
N GLY A 56 2.64 -21.38 2.27
CA GLY A 56 3.89 -21.54 1.53
C GLY A 56 3.83 -22.56 0.39
N ALA A 57 3.07 -23.66 0.55
CA ALA A 57 2.95 -24.69 -0.48
C ALA A 57 2.16 -24.18 -1.70
N ARG A 58 1.10 -23.41 -1.46
CA ARG A 58 0.34 -22.77 -2.53
C ARG A 58 1.15 -21.69 -3.24
N LEU A 59 1.93 -20.90 -2.51
CA LEU A 59 2.86 -19.94 -3.08
C LEU A 59 3.90 -20.63 -3.98
N ASP A 60 4.52 -21.70 -3.50
CA ASP A 60 5.51 -22.48 -4.27
C ASP A 60 4.90 -23.01 -5.58
N ALA A 61 3.70 -23.58 -5.52
CA ALA A 61 2.99 -24.10 -6.69
C ALA A 61 2.66 -22.99 -7.71
N MET A 62 2.20 -21.85 -7.24
CA MET A 62 1.84 -20.70 -8.07
C MET A 62 3.09 -20.07 -8.71
N ILE A 63 4.17 -19.90 -7.96
CA ILE A 63 5.45 -19.38 -8.49
C ILE A 63 6.02 -20.32 -9.54
N ALA A 64 6.00 -21.65 -9.31
CA ALA A 64 6.46 -22.63 -10.30
C ALA A 64 5.64 -22.60 -11.60
N ARG A 65 4.32 -22.39 -11.50
CA ARG A 65 3.41 -22.31 -12.64
C ARG A 65 3.65 -21.06 -13.48
N HIS A 66 3.71 -19.89 -12.84
CA HIS A 66 3.70 -18.59 -13.52
C HIS A 66 5.09 -18.03 -13.82
N ARG A 67 6.12 -18.52 -13.11
CA ARG A 67 7.52 -18.08 -13.20
C ARG A 67 7.68 -16.56 -13.22
N PRO A 68 7.11 -15.83 -12.24
CA PRO A 68 7.26 -14.39 -12.15
C PRO A 68 8.74 -14.02 -11.96
N VAL A 69 9.15 -12.88 -12.52
CA VAL A 69 10.54 -12.38 -12.40
C VAL A 69 10.76 -11.49 -11.18
N ALA A 70 9.67 -11.01 -10.56
CA ALA A 70 9.69 -10.17 -9.37
C ALA A 70 8.35 -10.22 -8.62
N VAL A 71 8.35 -9.74 -7.38
CA VAL A 71 7.15 -9.62 -6.53
C VAL A 71 6.85 -8.17 -6.18
N LEU A 72 5.60 -7.75 -6.30
CA LEU A 72 5.08 -6.52 -5.69
C LEU A 72 4.14 -6.92 -4.55
N HIS A 73 4.46 -6.51 -3.32
CA HIS A 73 3.80 -6.98 -2.12
C HIS A 73 2.88 -5.93 -1.47
N PHE A 74 1.56 -6.12 -1.61
CA PHE A 74 0.51 -5.29 -1.02
C PHE A 74 -0.35 -6.03 0.02
N ALA A 75 -0.24 -7.36 0.12
CA ALA A 75 -1.08 -8.18 0.99
C ALA A 75 -0.79 -7.96 2.49
N ALA A 76 -1.41 -6.93 3.07
CA ALA A 76 -1.28 -6.59 4.49
C ALA A 76 -2.62 -6.09 5.07
N LEU A 77 -2.82 -6.32 6.37
CA LEU A 77 -3.84 -5.62 7.15
C LEU A 77 -3.35 -4.19 7.42
N ILE A 78 -4.21 -3.20 7.19
CA ILE A 78 -3.85 -1.77 7.23
C ILE A 78 -4.52 -0.97 8.35
N GLU A 79 -5.58 -1.50 8.95
CA GLU A 79 -6.43 -0.78 9.90
C GLU A 79 -5.73 -0.53 11.25
N VAL A 80 -5.24 0.70 11.46
CA VAL A 80 -4.50 1.07 12.69
C VAL A 80 -5.29 0.78 13.94
N GLY A 81 -6.58 1.14 13.99
CA GLY A 81 -7.45 0.92 15.15
C GLY A 81 -7.63 -0.56 15.49
N GLU A 82 -7.73 -1.42 14.48
CA GLU A 82 -7.83 -2.87 14.67
C GLU A 82 -6.48 -3.49 15.08
N SER A 83 -5.37 -2.91 14.61
CA SER A 83 -4.03 -3.38 15.00
C SER A 83 -3.79 -3.26 16.50
N VAL A 84 -4.33 -2.22 17.15
CA VAL A 84 -4.23 -2.02 18.59
C VAL A 84 -5.12 -3.00 19.35
N LYS A 85 -6.32 -3.29 18.84
CA LYS A 85 -7.27 -4.24 19.46
C LYS A 85 -6.82 -5.69 19.33
N ALA A 86 -6.25 -6.06 18.19
CA ALA A 86 -5.90 -7.45 17.85
C ALA A 86 -4.49 -7.54 17.21
N PRO A 87 -3.42 -7.17 17.94
CA PRO A 87 -2.07 -7.09 17.40
C PRO A 87 -1.56 -8.42 16.81
N GLY A 88 -1.91 -9.55 17.42
CA GLY A 88 -1.47 -10.87 16.95
C GLY A 88 -1.85 -11.15 15.49
N ARG A 89 -3.04 -10.69 15.04
CA ARG A 89 -3.48 -10.85 13.65
C ARG A 89 -2.62 -10.06 12.67
N PHE A 90 -2.13 -8.88 13.09
CA PHE A 90 -1.27 -8.04 12.26
C PHE A 90 0.13 -8.63 12.15
N TYR A 91 0.71 -9.16 13.23
CA TYR A 91 1.99 -9.84 13.15
C TYR A 91 1.91 -11.14 12.33
N ASP A 92 0.86 -11.94 12.53
CA ASP A 92 0.64 -13.17 11.77
C ASP A 92 0.50 -12.88 10.27
N ASN A 93 -0.37 -11.94 9.87
CA ASN A 93 -0.56 -11.63 8.47
C ASN A 93 0.62 -10.85 7.87
N ASN A 94 1.00 -9.72 8.48
CA ASN A 94 1.92 -8.76 7.86
C ASN A 94 3.38 -9.18 8.00
N VAL A 95 3.76 -9.86 9.10
CA VAL A 95 5.15 -10.30 9.30
C VAL A 95 5.32 -11.74 8.85
N LEU A 96 4.60 -12.70 9.46
CA LEU A 96 4.80 -14.12 9.09
C LEU A 96 4.37 -14.39 7.64
N GLY A 97 3.28 -13.79 7.19
CA GLY A 97 2.87 -13.86 5.77
C GLY A 97 3.91 -13.28 4.81
N ALA A 98 4.49 -12.11 5.13
CA ALA A 98 5.54 -11.52 4.30
C ALA A 98 6.80 -12.39 4.26
N LEU A 99 7.24 -12.92 5.41
CA LEU A 99 8.40 -13.82 5.46
C LEU A 99 8.15 -15.12 4.68
N THR A 100 6.95 -15.68 4.76
CA THR A 100 6.56 -16.86 3.98
C THR A 100 6.62 -16.57 2.47
N LEU A 101 6.13 -15.40 2.05
CA LEU A 101 6.20 -14.94 0.67
C LEU A 101 7.65 -14.74 0.18
N ILE A 102 8.50 -14.08 0.99
CA ILE A 102 9.91 -13.86 0.64
C ILE A 102 10.62 -15.21 0.46
N GLU A 103 10.44 -16.14 1.40
CA GLU A 103 11.04 -17.47 1.32
C GLU A 103 10.54 -18.28 0.11
N ALA A 104 9.25 -18.22 -0.21
CA ALA A 104 8.70 -18.86 -1.41
C ALA A 104 9.27 -18.24 -2.70
N ALA A 105 9.35 -16.90 -2.75
CA ALA A 105 9.96 -16.18 -3.87
C ALA A 105 11.41 -16.61 -4.09
N ARG A 106 12.21 -16.67 -3.02
CA ARG A 106 13.61 -17.12 -3.06
C ARG A 106 13.74 -18.56 -3.55
N ARG A 107 12.94 -19.50 -3.01
CA ARG A 107 12.93 -20.90 -3.49
C ARG A 107 12.56 -21.01 -4.97
N GLY A 108 11.69 -20.13 -5.45
CA GLY A 108 11.31 -20.02 -6.85
C GLY A 108 12.32 -19.30 -7.75
N GLY A 109 13.47 -18.86 -7.23
CA GLY A 109 14.51 -18.16 -7.99
C GLY A 109 14.21 -16.69 -8.26
N ILE A 110 13.27 -16.09 -7.54
CA ILE A 110 13.01 -14.64 -7.59
C ILE A 110 13.97 -13.94 -6.64
N GLU A 111 14.63 -12.88 -7.12
CA GLU A 111 15.67 -12.17 -6.39
C GLU A 111 15.27 -10.72 -6.04
N ALA A 112 14.07 -10.28 -6.42
CA ALA A 112 13.64 -8.89 -6.28
C ALA A 112 12.19 -8.75 -5.79
N MET A 113 11.98 -7.83 -4.84
CA MET A 113 10.65 -7.45 -4.35
C MET A 113 10.49 -5.94 -4.20
N VAL A 114 9.37 -5.38 -4.66
CA VAL A 114 8.91 -4.06 -4.22
C VAL A 114 7.92 -4.25 -3.08
N PHE A 115 8.21 -3.63 -1.94
CA PHE A 115 7.40 -3.73 -0.74
C PHE A 115 6.61 -2.45 -0.50
N SER A 116 5.29 -2.60 -0.38
CA SER A 116 4.40 -1.53 0.02
C SER A 116 4.50 -1.27 1.52
N SER A 117 5.40 -0.37 1.92
CA SER A 117 5.58 0.07 3.30
C SER A 117 4.68 1.27 3.65
N THR A 118 5.00 1.99 4.72
CA THR A 118 4.21 3.11 5.23
C THR A 118 5.07 4.11 6.00
N CYS A 119 4.70 5.38 5.94
CA CYS A 119 5.29 6.41 6.80
C CYS A 119 4.89 6.26 8.28
N ALA A 120 3.91 5.41 8.62
CA ALA A 120 3.61 5.06 10.01
C ALA A 120 4.78 4.34 10.72
N THR A 121 5.81 3.93 9.97
CA THR A 121 7.08 3.44 10.54
C THR A 121 7.87 4.55 11.24
N TYR A 122 7.72 5.81 10.84
CA TYR A 122 8.40 6.95 11.47
C TYR A 122 7.87 7.25 12.88
N GLY A 123 6.55 7.10 13.09
CA GLY A 123 5.90 7.48 14.34
C GLY A 123 5.58 8.96 14.39
N ASP A 124 5.74 9.59 15.57
CA ASP A 124 5.58 11.04 15.69
C ASP A 124 6.71 11.77 14.96
N PRO A 125 6.39 12.85 14.20
CA PRO A 125 7.40 13.61 13.48
C PRO A 125 8.34 14.33 14.46
N VAL A 126 9.65 14.15 14.28
CA VAL A 126 10.71 14.88 14.97
C VAL A 126 11.08 16.15 14.21
N TYR A 127 11.01 16.11 12.87
CA TYR A 127 11.14 17.26 11.99
C TYR A 127 10.28 17.10 10.72
N LEU A 128 10.09 18.21 10.00
CA LEU A 128 9.35 18.23 8.73
C LEU A 128 10.17 18.94 7.64
N PRO A 129 10.12 18.46 6.38
CA PRO A 129 9.48 17.22 5.95
C PRO A 129 10.21 15.97 6.50
N MET A 130 9.48 14.86 6.66
CA MET A 130 10.07 13.57 7.05
C MET A 130 10.76 12.95 5.83
N ASP A 131 12.08 12.99 5.79
CA ASP A 131 12.89 12.29 4.79
C ASP A 131 13.14 10.82 5.20
N GLU A 132 13.84 10.06 4.37
CA GLU A 132 14.10 8.64 4.59
C GLU A 132 15.09 8.38 5.75
N ALA A 133 15.84 9.41 6.15
CA ALA A 133 16.74 9.39 7.30
C ALA A 133 16.03 9.63 8.64
N HIS A 134 14.74 10.01 8.61
CA HIS A 134 13.95 10.25 9.80
C HIS A 134 13.91 8.99 10.69
N PRO A 135 14.05 9.14 12.03
CA PRO A 135 13.99 8.00 12.94
C PRO A 135 12.67 7.24 12.80
N GLN A 136 12.74 5.90 12.90
CA GLN A 136 11.58 5.01 12.85
C GLN A 136 11.19 4.55 14.25
N ALA A 137 10.13 5.16 14.79
CA ALA A 137 9.57 4.87 16.12
C ALA A 137 8.05 4.62 16.05
N PRO A 138 7.58 3.51 15.45
CA PRO A 138 6.16 3.29 15.17
C PRO A 138 5.31 3.21 16.45
N LEU A 139 4.20 3.95 16.44
CA LEU A 139 3.31 4.12 17.59
C LEU A 139 2.28 2.99 17.76
N ASN A 140 2.11 2.13 16.76
CA ASN A 140 1.08 1.10 16.74
C ASN A 140 1.57 -0.21 16.11
N PRO A 141 0.87 -1.34 16.34
CA PRO A 141 1.26 -2.64 15.80
C PRO A 141 1.28 -2.71 14.26
N TYR A 142 0.41 -1.96 13.57
CA TYR A 142 0.46 -1.87 12.10
C TYR A 142 1.81 -1.29 11.60
N GLY A 143 2.18 -0.09 12.06
CA GLY A 143 3.46 0.54 11.71
C GLY A 143 4.66 -0.32 12.12
N ARG A 144 4.58 -0.96 13.30
CA ARG A 144 5.63 -1.87 13.78
C ARG A 144 5.78 -3.11 12.90
N SER A 145 4.68 -3.70 12.45
CA SER A 145 4.72 -4.85 11.54
C SER A 145 5.39 -4.51 10.20
N LYS A 146 5.14 -3.31 9.66
CA LYS A 146 5.78 -2.84 8.42
C LYS A 146 7.28 -2.61 8.60
N LEU A 147 7.69 -1.99 9.71
CA LEU A 147 9.11 -1.81 10.05
C LEU A 147 9.85 -3.14 10.18
N MET A 148 9.24 -4.15 10.81
CA MET A 148 9.86 -5.48 10.92
C MET A 148 10.11 -6.12 9.56
N VAL A 149 9.21 -5.93 8.59
CA VAL A 149 9.42 -6.43 7.22
C VAL A 149 10.52 -5.65 6.50
N GLU A 150 10.61 -4.32 6.67
CA GLU A 150 11.74 -3.54 6.12
C GLU A 150 13.09 -4.04 6.67
N GLN A 151 13.17 -4.30 7.97
CA GLN A 151 14.37 -4.84 8.61
C GLN A 151 14.74 -6.23 8.08
N ALA A 152 13.75 -7.12 7.96
CA ALA A 152 13.97 -8.44 7.38
C ALA A 152 14.47 -8.34 5.92
N LEU A 153 13.87 -7.47 5.11
CA LEU A 153 14.30 -7.24 3.72
C LEU A 153 15.74 -6.72 3.62
N ALA A 154 16.16 -5.86 4.55
CA ALA A 154 17.56 -5.43 4.62
C ALA A 154 18.50 -6.61 4.91
N ASP A 155 18.14 -7.50 5.84
CA ASP A 155 18.91 -8.71 6.14
C ASP A 155 18.94 -9.67 4.94
N TYR A 156 17.80 -9.86 4.26
CA TYR A 156 17.70 -10.68 3.05
C TYR A 156 18.56 -10.15 1.89
N SER A 157 18.67 -8.82 1.77
CA SER A 157 19.58 -8.21 0.82
C SER A 157 21.04 -8.47 1.20
N ALA A 158 21.40 -8.21 2.46
CA ALA A 158 22.78 -8.27 2.93
C ALA A 158 23.36 -9.68 2.94
N TYR A 159 22.56 -10.67 3.35
CA TYR A 159 23.06 -12.02 3.62
C TYR A 159 22.63 -13.05 2.59
N ALA A 160 21.68 -12.69 1.73
CA ALA A 160 20.95 -13.69 0.98
C ALA A 160 20.65 -13.24 -0.47
N GLY A 161 21.15 -12.08 -0.91
CA GLY A 161 21.10 -11.59 -2.29
C GLY A 161 19.71 -11.20 -2.80
N PHE A 162 18.73 -11.03 -1.91
CA PHE A 162 17.35 -10.70 -2.30
C PHE A 162 17.12 -9.20 -2.15
N ARG A 163 17.07 -8.51 -3.29
CA ARG A 163 17.03 -7.05 -3.38
C ARG A 163 15.60 -6.54 -3.21
N SER A 164 15.46 -5.36 -2.61
CA SER A 164 14.13 -4.78 -2.43
C SER A 164 14.07 -3.27 -2.51
N VAL A 165 12.92 -2.77 -2.93
CA VAL A 165 12.56 -1.35 -2.78
C VAL A 165 11.40 -1.25 -1.80
N CYS A 166 11.62 -0.57 -0.68
CA CYS A 166 10.55 -0.25 0.26
C CYS A 166 9.95 1.11 -0.10
N LEU A 167 8.66 1.16 -0.38
CA LEU A 167 7.96 2.40 -0.70
C LEU A 167 7.11 2.82 0.50
N ARG A 168 7.55 3.87 1.20
CA ARG A 168 6.89 4.43 2.38
C ARG A 168 5.95 5.54 1.92
N TYR A 169 4.65 5.33 1.99
CA TYR A 169 3.68 6.36 1.64
C TYR A 169 2.71 6.66 2.78
N PHE A 170 2.11 7.85 2.70
CA PHE A 170 1.16 8.36 3.68
C PHE A 170 -0.26 7.86 3.34
N ASN A 171 -1.12 8.74 2.79
CA ASN A 171 -2.51 8.41 2.50
C ASN A 171 -2.70 8.28 1.00
N ALA A 172 -3.01 7.07 0.52
CA ALA A 172 -3.44 6.87 -0.86
C ALA A 172 -4.82 7.50 -1.07
N ALA A 173 -5.02 8.16 -2.22
CA ALA A 173 -6.25 8.86 -2.55
C ALA A 173 -6.53 8.82 -4.06
N GLY A 174 -7.77 9.13 -4.46
CA GLY A 174 -8.16 9.15 -5.87
C GLY A 174 -8.65 7.79 -6.39
N ALA A 175 -8.61 7.63 -7.71
CA ALA A 175 -9.05 6.41 -8.39
C ALA A 175 -8.48 6.39 -9.82
N ASP A 176 -8.70 5.30 -10.54
CA ASP A 176 -8.53 5.26 -11.99
C ASP A 176 -9.43 6.30 -12.68
N GLU A 177 -8.88 7.06 -13.63
CA GLU A 177 -9.58 8.15 -14.32
C GLU A 177 -10.77 7.65 -15.13
N ASP A 178 -10.69 6.43 -15.65
CA ASP A 178 -11.79 5.77 -16.38
C ASP A 178 -12.84 5.16 -15.43
N GLY A 179 -12.62 5.23 -14.11
CA GLY A 179 -13.54 4.72 -13.09
C GLY A 179 -13.70 3.19 -13.06
N ARG A 180 -12.74 2.44 -13.61
CA ARG A 180 -12.82 0.95 -13.67
C ARG A 180 -12.57 0.30 -12.32
N ILE A 181 -11.73 0.94 -11.50
CA ILE A 181 -11.33 0.53 -10.15
C ILE A 181 -11.22 1.77 -9.26
N GLY A 182 -11.27 1.56 -7.94
CA GLY A 182 -11.21 2.64 -6.96
C GLY A 182 -11.12 2.08 -5.55
N GLU A 183 -11.19 2.95 -4.57
CA GLU A 183 -11.17 2.53 -3.17
C GLU A 183 -12.49 1.88 -2.75
N ARG A 184 -12.40 0.68 -2.15
CA ARG A 184 -13.55 -0.05 -1.63
C ARG A 184 -13.14 -0.93 -0.44
N HIS A 185 -13.29 -0.39 0.76
CA HIS A 185 -13.03 -1.10 2.01
C HIS A 185 -14.31 -1.33 2.82
N HIS A 186 -14.35 -2.44 3.56
CA HIS A 186 -15.46 -2.75 4.47
C HIS A 186 -14.93 -3.23 5.84
N PRO A 187 -14.98 -2.41 6.90
CA PRO A 187 -15.46 -1.02 6.92
C PRO A 187 -14.49 -0.05 6.21
N GLU A 188 -14.99 1.11 5.81
CA GLU A 188 -14.17 2.22 5.32
C GLU A 188 -13.73 3.11 6.50
N THR A 189 -12.45 3.48 6.54
CA THR A 189 -11.83 4.22 7.64
C THR A 189 -11.03 5.45 7.19
N HIS A 190 -10.80 5.62 5.88
CA HIS A 190 -10.01 6.72 5.35
C HIS A 190 -10.82 8.01 5.17
N ALA A 191 -10.16 9.15 5.40
CA ALA A 191 -10.81 10.46 5.48
C ALA A 191 -11.56 10.86 4.19
N ILE A 192 -10.94 10.66 3.02
CA ILE A 192 -11.53 11.08 1.73
C ILE A 192 -12.78 10.25 1.40
N PRO A 193 -12.77 8.91 1.41
CA PRO A 193 -13.99 8.12 1.22
C PRO A 193 -15.09 8.45 2.21
N LEU A 194 -14.77 8.60 3.50
CA LEU A 194 -15.75 8.95 4.54
C LEU A 194 -16.38 10.32 4.29
N ALA A 195 -15.58 11.30 3.86
CA ALA A 195 -16.06 12.62 3.48
C ALA A 195 -16.94 12.56 2.23
N LEU A 196 -16.53 11.84 1.18
CA LEU A 196 -17.33 11.66 -0.03
C LEU A 196 -18.67 10.94 0.25
N GLN A 197 -18.68 9.89 1.07
CA GLN A 197 -19.91 9.23 1.52
C GLN A 197 -20.86 10.21 2.23
N THR A 198 -20.32 11.12 3.04
CA THR A 198 -21.09 12.18 3.71
C THR A 198 -21.69 13.16 2.69
N ALA A 199 -20.89 13.66 1.74
CA ALA A 199 -21.38 14.51 0.66
C ALA A 199 -22.43 13.82 -0.22
N LEU A 200 -22.35 12.50 -0.36
CA LEU A 200 -23.33 11.68 -1.06
C LEU A 200 -24.62 11.41 -0.25
N GLY A 201 -24.67 11.82 1.02
CA GLY A 201 -25.81 11.56 1.91
C GLY A 201 -25.88 10.13 2.43
N GLN A 202 -24.81 9.34 2.26
CA GLN A 202 -24.71 7.96 2.74
C GLN A 202 -24.33 7.89 4.22
N ARG A 203 -23.93 9.04 4.81
CA ARG A 203 -23.60 9.23 6.22
C ARG A 203 -24.27 10.49 6.74
N GLN A 204 -24.57 10.52 8.04
CA GLN A 204 -25.20 11.67 8.69
C GLN A 204 -24.27 12.89 8.82
N GLY A 205 -22.96 12.68 8.83
CA GLY A 205 -21.97 13.74 8.96
C GLY A 205 -20.55 13.20 8.95
N PHE A 206 -19.59 14.11 8.82
CA PHE A 206 -18.17 13.82 8.87
C PHE A 206 -17.57 14.32 10.20
N LYS A 207 -17.05 13.41 11.01
CA LYS A 207 -16.50 13.77 12.33
C LYS A 207 -15.09 14.33 12.20
N LEU A 208 -14.93 15.59 12.60
CA LEU A 208 -13.63 16.24 12.75
C LEU A 208 -13.04 15.94 14.15
N PHE A 209 -11.82 15.42 14.19
CA PHE A 209 -11.12 15.11 15.44
C PHE A 209 -10.06 16.17 15.73
N GLY A 210 -10.43 17.17 16.54
CA GLY A 210 -9.56 18.27 16.95
C GLY A 210 -9.53 19.41 15.92
N ASP A 211 -9.71 20.64 16.42
CA ASP A 211 -9.68 21.90 15.68
C ASP A 211 -8.77 22.96 16.36
N ASP A 212 -7.91 22.52 17.28
CA ASP A 212 -7.03 23.33 18.12
C ASP A 212 -5.54 22.96 17.96
N TYR A 213 -5.17 22.25 16.88
CA TYR A 213 -3.77 21.98 16.56
C TYR A 213 -3.01 23.26 16.18
N GLY A 214 -1.69 23.28 16.39
CA GLY A 214 -0.79 24.35 15.95
C GLY A 214 -0.57 24.40 14.42
N THR A 215 -1.62 24.17 13.63
CA THR A 215 -1.64 24.15 12.17
C THR A 215 -2.34 25.39 11.63
N ARG A 216 -2.26 25.62 10.32
CA ARG A 216 -2.78 26.84 9.67
C ARG A 216 -4.28 27.08 9.81
N ASP A 217 -5.07 26.07 10.16
CA ASP A 217 -6.53 26.19 10.35
C ASP A 217 -7.06 25.41 11.57
N GLY A 218 -6.15 25.04 12.48
CA GLY A 218 -6.46 24.28 13.69
C GLY A 218 -6.68 22.78 13.47
N THR A 219 -6.80 22.30 12.23
CA THR A 219 -7.11 20.90 11.93
C THR A 219 -5.87 20.10 11.55
N ALA A 220 -5.94 18.77 11.63
CA ALA A 220 -4.82 17.90 11.34
C ALA A 220 -4.33 18.04 9.88
N VAL A 221 -3.00 18.06 9.67
CA VAL A 221 -2.37 18.08 8.33
C VAL A 221 -1.92 16.67 7.96
N ARG A 222 -2.21 16.23 6.74
CA ARG A 222 -1.80 14.92 6.20
C ARG A 222 -1.35 15.05 4.75
N ASP A 223 -0.42 14.21 4.32
CA ASP A 223 -0.02 14.09 2.92
C ASP A 223 -0.92 13.05 2.22
N TYR A 224 -1.52 13.46 1.11
CA TYR A 224 -2.39 12.61 0.27
C TYR A 224 -1.76 12.48 -1.11
N VAL A 225 -1.53 11.24 -1.55
CA VAL A 225 -0.90 10.93 -2.83
C VAL A 225 -1.91 10.24 -3.72
N HIS A 226 -1.97 10.65 -4.99
CA HIS A 226 -2.87 10.00 -5.94
C HIS A 226 -2.45 8.55 -6.17
N VAL A 227 -3.40 7.63 -6.17
CA VAL A 227 -3.14 6.18 -6.28
C VAL A 227 -2.49 5.80 -7.60
N MET A 228 -2.74 6.55 -8.68
CA MET A 228 -2.05 6.36 -9.96
C MET A 228 -0.58 6.80 -9.90
N ASP A 229 -0.23 7.82 -9.10
CA ASP A 229 1.17 8.19 -8.87
C ASP A 229 1.88 7.12 -8.03
N LEU A 230 1.19 6.55 -7.04
CA LEU A 230 1.70 5.39 -6.29
C LEU A 230 1.92 4.20 -7.21
N ALA A 231 0.98 3.90 -8.12
CA ALA A 231 1.11 2.81 -9.09
C ALA A 231 2.29 3.04 -10.06
N ASP A 232 2.50 4.26 -10.55
CA ASP A 232 3.67 4.60 -11.37
C ASP A 232 4.98 4.40 -10.59
N ALA A 233 5.04 4.84 -9.34
CA ALA A 233 6.20 4.64 -8.48
C ALA A 233 6.53 3.15 -8.26
N GLN A 234 5.51 2.30 -8.10
CA GLN A 234 5.68 0.84 -7.99
C GLN A 234 6.31 0.25 -9.27
N VAL A 235 5.86 0.68 -10.44
CA VAL A 235 6.42 0.24 -11.73
C VAL A 235 7.87 0.73 -11.91
N ARG A 236 8.18 1.96 -11.49
CA ARG A 236 9.57 2.48 -11.53
C ARG A 236 10.48 1.74 -10.57
N ALA A 237 10.04 1.46 -9.35
CA ALA A 237 10.77 0.66 -8.38
C ALA A 237 11.05 -0.75 -8.90
N LEU A 238 10.06 -1.37 -9.56
CA LEU A 238 10.23 -2.65 -10.22
C LEU A 238 11.31 -2.59 -11.31
N LYS A 239 11.20 -1.63 -12.24
CA LYS A 239 12.18 -1.46 -13.33
C LYS A 239 13.58 -1.25 -12.78
N TYR A 240 13.72 -0.38 -11.78
CA TYR A 240 14.99 -0.16 -11.09
C TYR A 240 15.61 -1.46 -10.57
N LEU A 241 14.84 -2.33 -9.91
CA LEU A 241 15.35 -3.62 -9.43
C LEU A 241 15.72 -4.57 -10.60
N LEU A 242 14.89 -4.62 -11.64
CA LEU A 242 15.15 -5.45 -12.82
C LEU A 242 16.40 -4.99 -13.60
N ASP A 243 16.72 -3.70 -13.56
CA ASP A 243 17.90 -3.09 -14.19
C ASP A 243 19.18 -3.21 -13.31
N GLY A 244 19.14 -3.98 -12.22
CA GLY A 244 20.29 -4.19 -11.35
C GLY A 244 20.42 -3.23 -10.17
N GLY A 245 19.38 -2.44 -9.88
CA GLY A 245 19.33 -1.54 -8.73
C GLY A 245 19.50 -2.26 -7.39
N GLU A 246 20.10 -1.58 -6.43
CA GLU A 246 20.38 -2.07 -5.07
C GLU A 246 19.15 -1.99 -4.17
N THR A 247 19.21 -2.62 -2.99
CA THR A 247 18.17 -2.41 -1.99
C THR A 247 18.11 -0.96 -1.53
N THR A 248 16.92 -0.37 -1.53
CA THR A 248 16.74 1.04 -1.16
C THR A 248 15.33 1.30 -0.63
N VAL A 249 15.11 2.51 -0.13
CA VAL A 249 13.85 2.98 0.42
C VAL A 249 13.52 4.37 -0.11
N PHE A 250 12.25 4.62 -0.41
CA PHE A 250 11.76 5.91 -0.86
C PHE A 250 10.46 6.28 -0.16
N ASN A 251 10.35 7.54 0.22
CA ASN A 251 9.08 8.16 0.56
C ASN A 251 8.30 8.48 -0.72
N LEU A 252 7.00 8.21 -0.73
CA LEU A 252 6.08 8.71 -1.75
C LEU A 252 5.08 9.63 -1.07
N GLY A 253 5.12 10.90 -1.45
CA GLY A 253 4.33 11.99 -0.90
C GLY A 253 4.09 13.04 -1.97
N ALA A 254 3.02 13.84 -1.83
CA ALA A 254 2.84 15.05 -2.60
C ALA A 254 3.83 16.15 -2.15
N GLY A 255 4.46 15.98 -0.97
CA GLY A 255 5.39 16.95 -0.39
C GLY A 255 4.70 18.19 0.18
N THR A 256 3.39 18.31 -0.03
CA THR A 256 2.55 19.40 0.49
C THR A 256 1.40 18.79 1.30
N GLY A 257 1.41 19.01 2.61
CA GLY A 257 0.35 18.50 3.48
C GLY A 257 -0.96 19.27 3.31
N THR A 258 -2.09 18.57 3.27
CA THR A 258 -3.46 19.10 3.22
C THR A 258 -4.10 19.02 4.60
N THR A 259 -4.78 20.09 5.03
CA THR A 259 -5.54 20.06 6.28
C THR A 259 -6.88 19.33 6.11
N VAL A 260 -7.49 18.87 7.20
CA VAL A 260 -8.84 18.29 7.14
C VAL A 260 -9.85 19.29 6.59
N ARG A 261 -9.74 20.57 6.98
CA ARG A 261 -10.66 21.61 6.49
C ARG A 261 -10.52 21.84 4.98
N GLU A 262 -9.29 21.98 4.47
CA GLU A 262 -9.03 22.10 3.03
C GLU A 262 -9.55 20.91 2.23
N LEU A 263 -9.43 19.69 2.79
CA LEU A 263 -9.98 18.48 2.20
C LEU A 263 -11.51 18.57 2.09
N THR A 264 -12.20 18.92 3.18
CA THR A 264 -13.67 19.06 3.16
C THR A 264 -14.14 20.20 2.26
N ASP A 265 -13.42 21.32 2.23
CA ASP A 265 -13.71 22.45 1.35
C ASP A 265 -13.52 22.10 -0.13
N THR A 266 -12.49 21.31 -0.43
CA THR A 266 -12.26 20.82 -1.80
C THR A 266 -13.37 19.86 -2.21
N ILE A 267 -13.79 18.93 -1.36
CA ILE A 267 -14.92 18.04 -1.65
C ILE A 267 -16.21 18.84 -1.89
N ARG A 268 -16.51 19.82 -1.03
CA ARG A 268 -17.67 20.71 -1.18
C ARG A 268 -17.66 21.42 -2.53
N ARG A 269 -16.52 22.00 -2.92
CA ARG A 269 -16.37 22.71 -4.21
C ARG A 269 -16.51 21.76 -5.41
N THR A 270 -15.83 20.62 -5.39
CA THR A 270 -15.79 19.67 -6.51
C THR A 270 -17.13 18.97 -6.72
N THR A 271 -17.83 18.63 -5.64
CA THR A 271 -19.13 17.94 -5.71
C THR A 271 -20.31 18.88 -5.91
N ASN A 272 -20.12 20.19 -5.66
CA ASN A 272 -21.19 21.18 -5.56
C ASN A 272 -22.32 20.76 -4.60
N ARG A 273 -21.95 20.12 -3.48
CA ARG A 273 -22.89 19.65 -2.45
C ARG A 273 -22.55 20.26 -1.09
N PRO A 274 -23.57 20.54 -0.24
CA PRO A 274 -23.32 20.91 1.15
C PRO A 274 -22.63 19.76 1.89
N PHE A 275 -21.72 20.10 2.80
CA PHE A 275 -20.96 19.14 3.57
C PHE A 275 -21.33 19.29 5.07
N PRO A 276 -22.20 18.40 5.61
CA PRO A 276 -22.64 18.43 7.00
C PRO A 276 -21.60 17.86 7.98
#